data_AF-A0A2P5Y5C2-F1
#
_entry.id   AF-A0A2P5Y5C2-F1
#
_cell.length_a   1.000
_cell.length_b   1.000
_cell.length_c   1.000
_cell.angle_alpha   90.00
_cell.angle_beta   90.00
_cell.angle_gamma   90.00
#
_symmetry.space_group_name_H-M   'P 1'
#
loop_
_entity.id
_entity.type
_entity.pdbx_description
1 polymer ?
#
loop_
_entity_poly.entity_id
_entity_poly.type
_entity_poly.pdbx_seq_one_letter_code
_entity_poly.pdbx_strand_id
1 'polypeptide(L)'
;MKMETQEFFNLPMEEKKKVWQKPDELEGYGQAFVVSEEQKLNWGDMFYMITLPTYLRKPHLFPNLPLTFRETLEAYSVELKYLAMKLLEVMGKALGMDPNDLRVLFEEGHQGMRMNYYPPCPQPELAIVNHYYVTSQA
;
A
#
# COMPACT_ATOMS: atom_id res chain seq x y z
N MET A 1 3.17 13.32 0.71
CA MET A 1 3.22 11.93 0.20
C MET A 1 4.18 11.75 -0.96
N LYS A 2 4.01 12.41 -2.11
CA LYS A 2 4.91 12.21 -3.27
C LYS A 2 6.40 12.40 -2.93
N MET A 3 6.74 13.53 -2.31
CA MET A 3 8.12 13.87 -1.89
C MET A 3 8.68 12.84 -0.92
N GLU A 4 8.03 12.63 0.23
CA GLU A 4 8.45 11.63 1.23
C GLU A 4 8.62 10.22 0.68
N THR A 5 7.73 9.79 -0.24
CA THR A 5 7.84 8.47 -0.89
C THR A 5 9.08 8.41 -1.79
N GLN A 6 9.32 9.46 -2.59
CA GLN A 6 10.51 9.55 -3.43
C GLN A 6 11.79 9.54 -2.59
N GLU A 7 11.82 10.32 -1.51
CA GLU A 7 12.94 10.36 -0.57
C GLU A 7 13.18 8.99 0.07
N PHE A 8 12.11 8.30 0.50
CA PHE A 8 12.20 6.94 1.04
C PHE A 8 12.85 5.96 0.06
N PHE A 9 12.44 5.94 -1.21
CA PHE A 9 13.03 5.00 -2.19
C PHE A 9 14.48 5.34 -2.54
N ASN A 10 14.86 6.61 -2.42
CA ASN A 10 16.23 7.10 -2.60
C ASN A 10 17.14 6.84 -1.39
N LEU A 11 16.61 6.38 -0.25
CA LEU A 11 17.44 6.01 0.90
C LEU A 11 18.40 4.87 0.56
N PRO A 12 19.56 4.81 1.25
CA PRO A 12 20.44 3.64 1.19
C PRO A 12 19.70 2.35 1.53
N MET A 13 20.20 1.23 0.99
CA MET A 13 19.55 -0.07 1.19
C MET A 13 19.54 -0.48 2.67
N GLU A 14 20.55 -0.06 3.45
CA GLU A 14 20.66 -0.28 4.90
C GLU A 14 19.49 0.34 5.66
N GLU A 15 19.04 1.53 5.24
CA GLU A 15 17.89 2.21 5.83
C GLU A 15 16.58 1.53 5.42
N LYS A 16 16.43 1.16 4.14
CA LYS A 16 15.24 0.44 3.65
C LYS A 16 15.09 -0.95 4.27
N LYS A 17 16.21 -1.62 4.59
CA LYS A 17 16.22 -2.91 5.29
C LYS A 17 15.63 -2.88 6.70
N LYS A 18 15.53 -1.70 7.35
CA LYS A 18 14.88 -1.57 8.66
C LYS A 18 13.38 -1.86 8.61
N VAL A 19 12.78 -1.74 7.43
CA VAL A 19 11.36 -2.05 7.16
C VAL A 19 11.20 -3.18 6.16
N TRP A 20 12.21 -4.06 6.03
CA TRP A 20 12.17 -5.20 5.12
C TRP A 20 11.03 -6.17 5.45
N GLN A 21 10.39 -6.74 4.42
CA GLN A 21 9.42 -7.82 4.59
C GLN A 21 10.05 -9.01 5.33
N LYS A 22 9.42 -9.46 6.41
CA LYS A 22 9.86 -10.69 7.09
C LYS A 22 9.33 -11.92 6.35
N PRO A 23 9.95 -13.11 6.57
CA PRO A 23 9.38 -14.36 6.10
C PRO A 23 7.89 -14.46 6.48
N ASP A 24 7.07 -14.89 5.53
CA ASP A 24 5.61 -15.04 5.66
C ASP A 24 4.81 -13.74 5.90
N GLU A 25 5.43 -12.55 5.75
CA GLU A 25 4.74 -11.27 5.84
C GLU A 25 4.64 -10.58 4.47
N LEU A 26 3.46 -10.01 4.17
CA LEU A 26 3.24 -9.19 2.97
C LEU A 26 3.64 -7.72 3.17
N GLU A 27 3.68 -7.24 4.41
CA GLU A 27 3.97 -5.85 4.75
C GLU A 27 5.49 -5.61 4.89
N GLY A 28 5.95 -4.43 4.48
CA GLY A 28 7.34 -4.02 4.46
C GLY A 28 7.82 -3.61 3.06
N TYR A 29 9.12 -3.37 2.94
CA TYR A 29 9.82 -3.16 1.67
C TYR A 29 10.25 -4.52 1.10
N GLY A 30 9.90 -4.78 -0.16
CA GLY A 30 10.17 -6.06 -0.82
C GLY A 30 9.25 -6.30 -2.02
N GLN A 31 8.88 -7.56 -2.27
CA GLN A 31 7.98 -7.97 -3.36
C GLN A 31 6.84 -8.79 -2.78
N ALA A 32 5.60 -8.50 -3.21
CA ALA A 32 4.45 -9.29 -2.80
C ALA A 32 4.33 -10.58 -3.64
N PHE A 33 3.91 -11.67 -2.99
CA PHE A 33 3.51 -12.93 -3.64
C PHE A 33 4.61 -13.62 -4.47
N VAL A 34 5.85 -13.68 -3.97
CA VAL A 34 6.90 -14.52 -4.57
C VAL A 34 6.71 -15.96 -4.10
N VAL A 35 6.31 -16.86 -5.00
CA VAL A 35 5.90 -18.24 -4.69
C VAL A 35 6.77 -19.33 -5.32
N SER A 36 7.55 -19.02 -6.36
CA SER A 36 8.49 -19.98 -6.97
C SER A 36 9.66 -19.30 -7.68
N GLU A 37 10.71 -20.06 -8.02
CA GLU A 37 11.90 -19.57 -8.72
C GLU A 37 11.62 -19.23 -10.20
N GLU A 38 10.62 -19.87 -10.81
CA GLU A 38 10.22 -19.64 -12.20
C GLU A 38 9.27 -18.44 -12.36
N GLN A 39 8.84 -17.85 -11.25
CA GLN A 39 7.91 -16.74 -11.28
C GLN A 39 8.55 -15.51 -11.91
N LYS A 40 7.84 -14.94 -12.90
CA LYS A 40 8.20 -13.63 -13.45
C LYS A 40 7.87 -12.55 -12.44
N LEU A 41 8.89 -11.79 -12.03
CA LEU A 41 8.74 -10.68 -11.10
C LEU A 41 8.43 -9.37 -11.83
N ASN A 42 7.75 -8.46 -11.14
CA ASN A 42 7.52 -7.13 -11.66
C ASN A 42 8.83 -6.32 -11.64
N TRP A 43 9.00 -5.47 -12.65
CA TRP A 43 10.12 -4.54 -12.70
C TRP A 43 9.83 -3.30 -11.85
N GLY A 44 10.00 -3.42 -10.54
CA GLY A 44 9.89 -2.29 -9.62
C GLY A 44 9.80 -2.75 -8.18
N ASP A 45 10.25 -1.91 -7.26
CA ASP A 45 10.18 -2.14 -5.83
C ASP A 45 8.81 -1.74 -5.29
N MET A 46 8.41 -2.32 -4.16
CA MET A 46 7.29 -1.81 -3.39
C MET A 46 7.58 -1.69 -1.91
N PHE A 47 6.83 -0.80 -1.26
CA PHE A 47 6.61 -0.78 0.18
C PHE A 47 5.11 -0.90 0.43
N TYR A 48 4.69 -1.86 1.25
CA TYR A 48 3.29 -2.05 1.61
C TYR A 48 3.12 -2.09 3.12
N MET A 49 2.09 -1.44 3.65
CA MET A 49 1.71 -1.62 5.05
C MET A 49 0.23 -1.33 5.29
N ILE A 50 -0.33 -1.96 6.33
CA ILE A 50 -1.63 -1.59 6.87
C ILE A 50 -1.47 -0.25 7.60
N THR A 51 -2.32 0.72 7.26
CA THR A 51 -2.34 2.06 7.86
C THR A 51 -3.49 2.23 8.84
N LEU A 52 -4.63 1.58 8.61
CA LEU A 52 -5.78 1.59 9.52
C LEU A 52 -6.44 0.20 9.63
N PRO A 53 -7.10 -0.09 10.77
CA PRO A 53 -6.99 0.66 12.02
C PRO A 53 -5.57 0.56 12.63
N THR A 54 -5.20 1.54 13.46
CA THR A 54 -3.82 1.69 13.94
C THR A 54 -3.31 0.51 14.76
N TYR A 55 -4.21 -0.23 15.43
CA TYR A 55 -3.85 -1.43 16.19
C TYR A 55 -3.44 -2.63 15.32
N LEU A 56 -3.74 -2.62 14.02
CA LEU A 56 -3.25 -3.63 13.08
C LEU A 56 -1.86 -3.30 12.51
N ARG A 57 -1.33 -2.10 12.76
CA ARG A 57 0.00 -1.71 12.26
C ARG A 57 1.06 -2.60 12.88
N LYS A 58 1.92 -3.17 12.05
CA LYS A 58 3.08 -3.94 12.52
C LYS A 58 4.03 -3.03 13.31
N PRO A 59 4.36 -3.37 14.57
CA PRO A 59 5.14 -2.49 15.45
C PRO A 59 6.60 -2.30 15.00
N HIS A 60 7.08 -3.15 14.09
CA HIS A 60 8.44 -3.07 13.55
C HIS A 60 8.53 -2.29 12.23
N LEU A 61 7.40 -1.88 11.64
CA LEU A 61 7.40 -1.12 10.37
C LEU A 61 7.27 0.36 10.66
N PHE A 62 6.12 0.76 11.23
CA PHE A 62 5.78 2.17 11.35
C PHE A 62 6.84 2.99 12.09
N PRO A 63 7.38 2.59 13.27
CA PRO A 63 8.41 3.37 13.97
C PRO A 63 9.76 3.48 13.25
N ASN A 64 10.04 2.57 12.30
CA ASN A 64 11.31 2.54 11.56
C ASN A 64 11.28 3.38 10.27
N LEU A 65 10.14 3.99 9.93
CA LEU A 65 10.04 4.95 8.84
C LEU A 65 10.63 6.32 9.25
N PRO A 66 11.21 7.09 8.31
CA PRO A 66 11.61 8.48 8.56
C PRO A 66 10.47 9.30 9.18
N LEU A 67 10.80 10.19 10.12
CA LEU A 67 9.79 10.95 10.88
C LEU A 67 8.82 11.72 9.98
N THR A 68 9.33 12.48 9.02
CA THR A 68 8.53 13.25 8.07
C THR A 68 7.63 12.36 7.22
N PHE A 69 8.12 11.17 6.84
CA PHE A 69 7.32 10.20 6.11
C PHE A 69 6.18 9.63 6.99
N ARG A 70 6.44 9.33 8.26
CA ARG A 70 5.41 8.85 9.20
C ARG A 70 4.27 9.85 9.39
N GLU A 71 4.61 11.10 9.69
CA GLU A 71 3.62 12.17 9.91
C GLU A 71 2.80 12.41 8.65
N THR A 72 3.46 12.45 7.50
CA THR A 72 2.79 12.64 6.21
C THR A 72 1.90 11.44 5.84
N LEU A 73 2.34 10.21 6.13
CA LEU A 73 1.58 8.99 5.89
C LEU A 73 0.33 8.94 6.76
N GLU A 74 0.43 9.33 8.03
CA GLU A 74 -0.71 9.38 8.95
C GLU A 74 -1.75 10.40 8.53
N ALA A 75 -1.32 11.64 8.24
CA ALA A 75 -2.22 12.67 7.75
C ALA A 75 -2.92 12.23 6.45
N TYR A 76 -2.16 11.65 5.51
CA TYR A 76 -2.72 11.16 4.26
C TYR A 76 -3.69 9.99 4.44
N SER A 77 -3.42 9.09 5.40
CA SER A 77 -4.28 7.95 5.72
C SER A 77 -5.65 8.37 6.22
N VAL A 78 -5.70 9.38 7.09
CA VAL A 78 -6.96 9.94 7.61
C VAL A 78 -7.77 10.60 6.48
N GLU A 79 -7.14 11.47 5.69
CA GLU A 79 -7.81 12.15 4.58
C GLU A 79 -8.30 11.16 3.50
N LEU A 80 -7.51 10.12 3.21
CA LEU A 80 -7.90 9.09 2.25
C LEU A 80 -9.06 8.23 2.77
N LYS A 81 -9.11 7.90 4.07
CA LYS A 81 -10.28 7.23 4.67
C LYS A 81 -11.52 8.11 4.52
N TYR A 82 -11.42 9.39 4.86
CA TYR A 82 -12.55 10.33 4.72
C TYR A 82 -13.05 10.40 3.26
N LEU A 83 -12.15 10.54 2.30
CA LEU A 83 -12.48 10.56 0.88
C LEU A 83 -13.14 9.25 0.42
N ALA A 84 -12.60 8.09 0.82
CA ALA A 84 -13.16 6.79 0.49
C ALA A 84 -14.59 6.63 1.00
N MET A 85 -14.86 7.03 2.25
CA MET A 85 -16.22 7.00 2.81
C MET A 85 -17.18 7.91 2.05
N LYS A 86 -16.73 9.08 1.61
CA LYS A 86 -17.55 10.00 0.78
C LYS A 86 -17.86 9.42 -0.60
N LEU A 87 -16.90 8.75 -1.22
CA LEU A 87 -17.12 8.06 -2.50
C LEU A 87 -18.12 6.92 -2.34
N LEU A 88 -17.99 6.11 -1.29
CA LEU A 88 -18.94 5.04 -0.97
C LEU A 88 -20.36 5.59 -0.75
N GLU A 89 -20.49 6.70 -0.03
CA GLU A 89 -21.79 7.37 0.18
C GLU A 89 -22.45 7.74 -1.16
N VAL A 90 -21.69 8.30 -2.10
CA VAL A 90 -22.19 8.68 -3.43
C VAL A 90 -22.51 7.45 -4.28
N MET A 91 -21.68 6.40 -4.24
CA MET A 91 -21.94 5.14 -4.94
C MET A 91 -23.22 4.46 -4.43
N GLY A 92 -23.43 4.43 -3.11
CA GLY A 92 -24.65 3.90 -2.50
C GLY A 92 -25.89 4.62 -3.00
N LYS A 93 -25.88 5.95 -3.01
CA LYS A 93 -26.98 6.76 -3.57
C LYS A 93 -27.25 6.42 -5.03
N ALA A 94 -26.20 6.29 -5.85
CA ALA A 94 -26.33 5.98 -7.27
C ALA A 94 -26.92 4.57 -7.51
N LEU A 95 -26.67 3.63 -6.60
CA LEU A 95 -27.20 2.27 -6.63
C LEU A 95 -28.59 2.15 -5.97
N GLY A 96 -29.16 3.24 -5.46
CA GLY A 96 -30.44 3.22 -4.73
C GLY A 96 -30.37 2.56 -3.35
N MET A 97 -29.16 2.43 -2.78
CA MET A 97 -28.93 1.89 -1.44
C MET A 97 -29.06 2.99 -0.37
N ASP A 98 -29.33 2.61 0.87
CA ASP A 98 -29.17 3.52 2.00
C ASP A 98 -27.67 3.86 2.12
N PRO A 99 -27.27 5.14 2.12
CA PRO A 99 -25.87 5.54 2.29
C PRO A 99 -25.24 5.01 3.60
N ASN A 100 -26.05 4.75 4.62
CA ASN A 100 -25.60 4.16 5.87
C ASN A 100 -25.19 2.70 5.74
N ASP A 101 -25.78 1.93 4.80
CA ASP A 101 -25.46 0.50 4.64
C ASP A 101 -23.98 0.33 4.27
N LEU A 102 -23.52 1.09 3.27
CA LEU A 102 -22.10 1.09 2.89
C LEU A 102 -21.23 1.70 3.98
N ARG A 103 -21.69 2.72 4.70
CA ARG A 103 -20.93 3.29 5.81
C ARG A 103 -20.63 2.23 6.87
N VAL A 104 -21.64 1.50 7.33
CA VAL A 104 -21.50 0.45 8.35
C VAL A 104 -20.57 -0.67 7.89
N LEU A 105 -20.63 -1.06 6.61
CA LEU A 105 -19.77 -2.11 6.06
C LEU A 105 -18.28 -1.72 6.03
N PHE A 106 -17.95 -0.45 5.77
CA PHE A 106 -16.57 0.00 5.56
C PHE A 106 -15.98 0.82 6.72
N GLU A 107 -16.78 1.23 7.71
CA GLU A 107 -16.35 2.06 8.84
C GLU A 107 -15.25 1.38 9.68
N GLU A 108 -15.41 0.07 9.91
CA GLU A 108 -14.45 -0.82 10.61
C GLU A 108 -13.49 -1.55 9.65
N GLY A 109 -13.51 -1.20 8.36
CA GLY A 109 -12.64 -1.80 7.36
C GLY A 109 -11.15 -1.48 7.58
N HIS A 110 -10.27 -2.34 7.07
CA HIS A 110 -8.84 -2.07 7.06
C HIS A 110 -8.43 -1.20 5.85
N GLN A 111 -7.40 -0.39 6.03
CA GLN A 111 -6.76 0.36 4.96
C GLN A 111 -5.31 -0.11 4.83
N GLY A 112 -4.91 -0.51 3.63
CA GLY A 112 -3.52 -0.76 3.26
C GLY A 112 -3.04 0.29 2.27
N MET A 113 -1.77 0.67 2.37
CA MET A 113 -1.12 1.55 1.40
C MET A 113 0.08 0.85 0.78
N ARG A 114 0.14 0.89 -0.56
CA ARG A 114 1.25 0.38 -1.35
C ARG A 114 1.88 1.52 -2.14
N MET A 115 3.16 1.73 -1.92
CA MET A 115 4.00 2.64 -2.70
C MET A 115 4.81 1.78 -3.66
N ASN A 116 4.81 2.13 -4.95
CA ASN A 116 5.58 1.42 -5.98
C ASN A 116 6.64 2.35 -6.56
N TYR A 117 7.82 1.81 -6.81
CA TYR A 117 8.92 2.52 -7.44
C TYR A 117 9.41 1.73 -8.65
N TYR A 118 9.36 2.36 -9.82
CA TYR A 118 9.71 1.73 -11.09
C TYR A 118 11.00 2.37 -11.62
N PRO A 119 12.18 1.76 -11.38
CA PRO A 119 13.43 2.27 -11.92
C PRO A 119 13.43 2.13 -13.45
N PRO A 120 14.24 2.94 -14.17
CA PRO A 120 14.42 2.77 -15.61
C PRO A 120 14.76 1.32 -15.98
N CYS A 121 14.05 0.78 -16.95
CA CYS A 121 14.28 -0.59 -17.44
C CYS A 121 15.13 -0.54 -18.72
N PRO A 122 16.23 -1.31 -18.81
CA PRO A 122 17.05 -1.35 -20.02
C PRO A 122 16.33 -2.06 -21.20
N GLN A 123 15.35 -2.91 -20.91
CA GLN A 123 14.58 -3.69 -21.90
C GLN A 123 13.07 -3.63 -21.59
N PRO A 124 12.44 -2.45 -21.72
CA PRO A 124 11.05 -2.25 -21.30
C PRO A 124 10.05 -3.15 -22.04
N GLU A 125 10.37 -3.60 -23.26
CA GLU A 125 9.57 -4.54 -24.04
C GLU A 125 9.53 -5.96 -23.47
N LEU A 126 10.47 -6.30 -22.57
CA LEU A 126 10.53 -7.59 -21.89
C LEU A 126 10.08 -7.52 -20.43
N ALA A 127 9.75 -6.32 -19.92
CA ALA A 127 9.43 -6.08 -18.53
C ALA A 127 7.94 -5.73 -18.34
N ILE A 128 7.39 -6.11 -17.18
CA ILE A 128 6.05 -5.73 -16.75
C ILE A 128 6.16 -5.05 -15.38
N VAL A 129 5.51 -3.90 -15.22
CA VAL A 129 5.53 -3.13 -13.97
C VAL A 129 4.43 -3.53 -13.00
N ASN A 130 3.34 -4.12 -13.49
CA ASN A 130 2.28 -4.65 -12.65
C ASN A 130 1.50 -5.75 -13.41
N HIS A 131 1.47 -6.97 -12.87
CA HIS A 131 0.57 -8.01 -13.36
C HIS A 131 -0.88 -7.69 -12.95
N TYR A 132 -1.84 -7.88 -13.85
CA TYR A 132 -3.25 -7.71 -13.53
C TYR A 132 -3.69 -8.78 -12.53
N TYR A 133 -3.77 -8.42 -11.25
CA TYR A 133 -4.46 -9.20 -10.25
C TYR A 133 -5.81 -8.55 -9.97
N VAL A 134 -6.86 -8.99 -10.67
CA VAL A 134 -8.21 -8.80 -10.16
C VAL A 134 -8.47 -10.02 -9.28
N THR A 135 -8.18 -9.90 -7.98
CA THR A 135 -8.67 -10.91 -7.03
C THR A 135 -10.17 -10.71 -6.89
N SER A 136 -10.94 -11.52 -7.60
CA SER A 136 -12.34 -11.75 -7.26
C SER A 136 -12.37 -12.49 -5.92
N GLN A 137 -12.35 -11.76 -4.82
CA GLN A 137 -12.91 -12.28 -3.58
C GLN A 137 -14.39 -11.87 -3.59
N ALA A 138 -15.21 -12.82 -4.03
CA ALA A 138 -16.64 -12.87 -3.75
C ALA A 138 -16.85 -13.76 -2.52
#